data_AF-A0A7S3VLT0-F1
#
_entry.id   AF-A0A7S3VLT0-F1
#
_cell.length_a   1.000
_cell.length_b   1.000
_cell.length_c   1.000
_cell.angle_alpha   90.00
_cell.angle_beta   90.00
_cell.angle_gamma   90.00
#
_symmetry.space_group_name_H-M   'P 1'
#
loop_
_entity.id
_entity.type
_entity.pdbx_description
1 polymer ?
#
loop_
_entity_poly.entity_id
_entity_poly.type
_entity_poly.pdbx_seq_one_letter_code
_entity_poly.pdbx_strand_id
1 'polypeptide(L)'
;EGSPVGQLLRAVCAEALSRMTEFAPRDMVSLLASFARLKHPPPPEWLSAYLQAIKRYLPFLDGQASATVLSSLVALNARVTNSEWLQHFCRTTEPQLSSMDAPTLTSIAMGLAQMGHSPDEAWGLKFVEAAEQASLPQKSLTGQQQVQLVCAMSELPGERQHKKVRDRACCATSETARAAAKPQPDADAVRHAVFCGWP
;
A
#
# COMPACT_ATOMS: atom_id res chain seq x y z
N GLU A 1 -27.19 -3.56 23.59
CA GLU A 1 -28.12 -4.51 22.93
C GLU A 1 -28.12 -4.26 21.42
N GLY A 2 -28.14 -5.34 20.64
CA GLY A 2 -27.54 -5.38 19.30
C GLY A 2 -28.30 -4.61 18.22
N SER A 3 -27.66 -3.57 17.67
CA SER A 3 -28.09 -2.92 16.43
C SER A 3 -28.44 -3.95 15.35
N PRO A 4 -29.56 -3.79 14.62
CA PRO A 4 -29.93 -4.68 13.51
C PRO A 4 -28.79 -4.89 12.51
N VAL A 5 -27.99 -3.85 12.28
CA VAL A 5 -26.80 -3.89 11.43
C VAL A 5 -25.73 -4.84 11.98
N GLY A 6 -25.48 -4.82 13.29
CA GLY A 6 -24.51 -5.73 13.92
C GLY A 6 -24.98 -7.19 13.94
N GLN A 7 -26.28 -7.44 13.93
CA GLN A 7 -26.83 -8.80 13.78
C GLN A 7 -26.66 -9.31 12.35
N LEU A 8 -26.99 -8.46 11.36
CA LEU A 8 -26.79 -8.77 9.95
C LEU A 8 -25.31 -9.05 9.65
N LEU A 9 -24.38 -8.21 10.11
CA LEU A 9 -22.95 -8.41 9.87
C LEU A 9 -22.41 -9.71 10.48
N ARG A 10 -22.91 -10.12 11.66
CA ARG A 10 -22.57 -11.42 12.24
C ARG A 10 -23.11 -12.58 11.41
N ALA A 11 -24.35 -12.49 10.92
CA ALA A 11 -24.92 -13.50 10.02
C ALA A 11 -24.12 -13.60 8.70
N VAL A 12 -23.73 -12.45 8.13
CA VAL A 12 -22.86 -12.40 6.95
C VAL A 12 -21.50 -13.03 7.23
N CYS A 13 -20.88 -12.78 8.39
CA CYS A 13 -19.62 -13.43 8.77
C CYS A 13 -19.79 -14.96 8.85
N ALA A 14 -20.86 -15.44 9.50
CA ALA A 14 -21.12 -16.87 9.65
C ALA A 14 -21.32 -17.57 8.29
N GLU A 15 -22.10 -16.96 7.39
CA GLU A 15 -22.35 -17.48 6.04
C GLU A 15 -21.09 -17.39 5.16
N ALA A 16 -20.34 -16.30 5.24
CA ALA A 16 -19.08 -16.17 4.52
C ALA A 16 -18.04 -17.20 5.01
N LEU A 17 -18.07 -17.58 6.29
CA LEU A 17 -17.18 -18.60 6.85
C LEU A 17 -17.48 -19.99 6.30
N SER A 18 -18.76 -20.38 6.24
CA SER A 18 -19.17 -21.70 5.74
C SER A 18 -18.84 -21.88 4.26
N ARG A 19 -18.86 -20.79 3.49
CA ARG A 19 -18.62 -20.79 2.04
C ARG A 19 -17.24 -20.29 1.63
N MET A 20 -16.34 -20.08 2.59
CA MET A 20 -15.07 -19.37 2.36
C MET A 20 -14.20 -20.01 1.27
N THR A 21 -14.28 -21.33 1.10
CA THR A 21 -13.53 -22.05 0.08
C THR A 21 -14.07 -21.89 -1.34
N GLU A 22 -15.34 -21.47 -1.48
CA GLU A 22 -16.04 -21.28 -2.76
C GLU A 22 -15.80 -19.88 -3.37
N PHE A 23 -15.33 -18.91 -2.58
CA PHE A 23 -15.14 -17.54 -3.06
C PHE A 23 -14.02 -17.49 -4.12
N ALA A 24 -14.28 -16.73 -5.18
CA ALA A 24 -13.23 -16.33 -6.10
C ALA A 24 -12.26 -15.36 -5.40
N PRO A 25 -10.98 -15.28 -5.81
CA PRO A 25 -9.98 -14.42 -5.17
C PRO A 25 -10.43 -12.95 -5.08
N ARG A 26 -11.04 -12.43 -6.15
CA ARG A 26 -11.55 -11.05 -6.21
C ARG A 26 -12.66 -10.80 -5.18
N ASP A 27 -13.52 -11.78 -4.95
CA ASP A 27 -14.61 -11.66 -4.00
C ASP A 27 -14.08 -11.69 -2.56
N MET A 28 -13.04 -12.49 -2.30
CA MET A 28 -12.35 -12.48 -1.01
C MET A 28 -11.71 -11.12 -0.70
N VAL A 29 -11.04 -10.51 -1.68
CA VAL A 29 -10.46 -9.15 -1.50
C VAL A 29 -11.56 -8.14 -1.24
N SER A 30 -12.64 -8.18 -2.02
CA SER A 30 -13.77 -7.26 -1.91
C SER A 30 -14.50 -7.40 -0.56
N LEU A 31 -14.63 -8.63 -0.06
CA LEU A 31 -15.26 -8.94 1.22
C LEU A 31 -14.48 -8.34 2.38
N LEU A 32 -13.14 -8.54 2.41
CA LEU A 32 -12.29 -7.95 3.44
C LEU A 32 -12.30 -6.42 3.39
N ALA A 33 -12.19 -5.84 2.19
CA ALA A 33 -12.27 -4.40 1.99
C ALA A 33 -13.62 -3.82 2.45
N SER A 34 -14.71 -4.57 2.27
CA SER A 34 -16.03 -4.18 2.75
C SER A 34 -16.10 -4.12 4.28
N PHE A 35 -15.55 -5.12 4.97
CA PHE A 35 -15.45 -5.09 6.43
C PHE A 35 -14.59 -3.93 6.93
N ALA A 36 -13.46 -3.65 6.27
CA ALA A 36 -12.60 -2.52 6.59
C ALA A 36 -13.34 -1.18 6.45
N ARG A 37 -14.08 -0.98 5.35
CA ARG A 37 -14.88 0.23 5.12
C ARG A 37 -16.02 0.41 6.12
N LEU A 38 -16.63 -0.69 6.55
CA LEU A 38 -17.68 -0.70 7.57
C LEU A 38 -17.14 -0.54 8.99
N LYS A 39 -15.81 -0.54 9.18
CA LYS A 39 -15.13 -0.53 10.49
C LYS A 39 -15.68 -1.60 11.43
N HIS A 40 -16.07 -2.74 10.85
CA HIS A 40 -16.63 -3.87 11.58
C HIS A 40 -15.63 -5.03 11.53
N PRO A 41 -14.81 -5.22 12.59
CA PRO A 41 -13.87 -6.32 12.62
C PRO A 41 -14.61 -7.65 12.67
N PRO A 42 -14.32 -8.58 11.75
CA PRO A 42 -14.90 -9.92 11.81
C PRO A 42 -14.35 -10.67 13.03
N PRO A 43 -15.02 -11.75 13.48
CA PRO A 43 -14.51 -12.60 14.55
C PRO A 43 -13.08 -13.13 14.25
N PRO A 44 -12.23 -13.34 15.27
CA PRO A 44 -10.86 -13.83 15.07
C PRO A 44 -10.78 -15.15 14.31
N GLU A 45 -11.72 -16.06 14.52
CA GLU A 45 -11.81 -17.35 13.84
C GLU A 45 -12.08 -17.16 12.34
N TRP A 46 -12.95 -16.20 12.00
CA TRP A 46 -13.24 -15.81 10.63
C TRP A 46 -11.99 -15.26 9.94
N LEU A 47 -11.27 -14.35 10.62
CA LEU A 47 -10.06 -13.76 10.08
C LEU A 47 -8.96 -14.81 9.85
N SER A 48 -8.78 -15.75 10.79
CA SER A 48 -7.85 -16.87 10.64
C SER A 48 -8.19 -17.73 9.42
N ALA A 49 -9.47 -18.12 9.27
CA ALA A 49 -9.93 -18.88 8.11
C ALA A 49 -9.73 -18.10 6.80
N TYR A 50 -10.02 -16.80 6.82
CA TYR A 50 -9.82 -15.92 5.67
C TYR A 50 -8.35 -15.86 5.26
N LEU A 51 -7.45 -15.64 6.21
CA LEU A 51 -6.00 -15.57 5.96
C LEU A 51 -5.48 -16.90 5.39
N GLN A 52 -5.96 -18.04 5.89
CA GLN A 52 -5.62 -19.35 5.32
C GLN A 52 -6.15 -19.52 3.90
N ALA A 53 -7.41 -19.13 3.67
CA ALA A 53 -8.06 -19.29 2.37
C ALA A 53 -7.52 -18.33 1.30
N ILE A 54 -7.11 -17.10 1.64
CA ILE A 54 -6.52 -16.15 0.70
C ILE A 54 -5.05 -16.46 0.43
N LYS A 55 -4.35 -17.11 1.37
CA LYS A 55 -2.93 -17.49 1.22
C LYS A 55 -2.67 -18.26 -0.08
N ARG A 56 -3.55 -19.20 -0.43
CA ARG A 56 -3.45 -20.00 -1.68
C ARG A 56 -3.59 -19.17 -2.95
N TYR A 57 -4.20 -17.99 -2.86
CA TYR A 57 -4.46 -17.11 -3.99
C TYR A 57 -3.47 -15.96 -4.12
N LEU A 58 -2.64 -15.69 -3.10
CA LEU A 58 -1.65 -14.62 -3.13
C LEU A 58 -0.78 -14.62 -4.40
N PRO A 59 -0.31 -15.77 -4.95
CA PRO A 59 0.51 -15.77 -6.18
C PRO A 59 -0.22 -15.28 -7.42
N PHE A 60 -1.55 -15.30 -7.38
CA PHE A 60 -2.43 -14.96 -8.49
C PHE A 60 -3.11 -13.59 -8.31
N LEU A 61 -2.96 -12.97 -7.14
CA LEU A 61 -3.42 -11.60 -6.95
C LEU A 61 -2.51 -10.66 -7.73
N ASP A 62 -3.10 -9.63 -8.33
CA ASP A 62 -2.33 -8.50 -8.84
C ASP A 62 -1.84 -7.62 -7.67
N GLY A 63 -0.97 -6.66 -7.99
CA GLY A 63 -0.40 -5.77 -6.98
C GLY A 63 -1.46 -4.94 -6.25
N GLN A 64 -2.49 -4.47 -6.95
CA GLN A 64 -3.57 -3.65 -6.38
C GLN A 64 -4.43 -4.45 -5.40
N ALA A 65 -4.77 -5.69 -5.74
CA ALA A 65 -5.47 -6.63 -4.88
C ALA A 65 -4.62 -6.94 -3.62
N SER A 66 -3.32 -7.15 -3.80
CA SER A 66 -2.38 -7.39 -2.69
C SER A 66 -2.30 -6.19 -1.73
N ALA A 67 -2.18 -4.98 -2.28
CA ALA A 67 -2.23 -3.73 -1.51
C ALA A 67 -3.58 -3.54 -0.79
N THR A 68 -4.69 -3.90 -1.44
CA THR A 68 -6.04 -3.84 -0.86
C THR A 68 -6.19 -4.77 0.32
N VAL A 69 -5.70 -6.02 0.23
CA VAL A 69 -5.71 -6.96 1.35
C VAL A 69 -4.95 -6.37 2.54
N LEU A 70 -3.73 -5.89 2.30
CA LEU A 70 -2.86 -5.38 3.35
C LEU A 70 -3.44 -4.14 4.05
N SER A 71 -3.90 -3.16 3.27
CA SER A 71 -4.54 -1.95 3.80
C SER A 71 -5.85 -2.25 4.52
N SER A 72 -6.62 -3.25 4.07
CA SER A 72 -7.84 -3.68 4.76
C SER A 72 -7.53 -4.34 6.10
N LEU A 73 -6.48 -5.16 6.19
CA LEU A 73 -6.02 -5.75 7.45
C LEU A 73 -5.60 -4.66 8.45
N VAL A 74 -4.84 -3.67 7.99
CA VAL A 74 -4.44 -2.51 8.80
C VAL A 74 -5.66 -1.72 9.27
N ALA A 75 -6.60 -1.41 8.38
CA ALA A 75 -7.82 -0.67 8.71
C ALA A 75 -8.74 -1.41 9.71
N LEU A 76 -8.73 -2.73 9.68
CA LEU A 76 -9.44 -3.59 10.65
C LEU A 76 -8.70 -3.72 11.98
N ASN A 77 -7.50 -3.13 12.13
CA ASN A 77 -6.59 -3.36 13.24
C ASN A 77 -6.39 -4.86 13.49
N ALA A 78 -6.35 -5.63 12.40
CA ALA A 78 -6.21 -7.07 12.43
C ALA A 78 -4.82 -7.40 12.98
N ARG A 79 -4.78 -7.98 14.18
CA ARG A 79 -3.53 -8.54 14.70
C ARG A 79 -3.23 -9.82 13.94
N VAL A 80 -2.45 -9.70 12.85
CA VAL A 80 -1.88 -10.85 12.17
C VAL A 80 -0.76 -11.39 13.07
N THR A 81 -1.13 -12.22 14.04
CA THR A 81 -0.20 -12.80 15.02
C THR A 81 0.80 -13.78 14.38
N ASN A 82 0.49 -14.26 13.17
CA ASN A 82 1.33 -15.20 12.45
C ASN A 82 2.27 -14.47 11.48
N SER A 83 3.52 -14.28 11.90
CA SER A 83 4.58 -13.71 11.07
C SER A 83 4.87 -14.52 9.81
N GLU A 84 4.58 -15.83 9.78
CA GLU A 84 4.77 -16.67 8.59
C GLU A 84 3.83 -16.29 7.45
N TRP A 85 2.62 -15.80 7.76
CA TRP A 85 1.70 -15.36 6.71
C TRP A 85 2.25 -14.12 6.00
N LEU A 86 2.76 -13.15 6.77
CA LEU A 86 3.37 -11.93 6.21
C LEU A 86 4.66 -12.25 5.44
N GLN A 87 5.48 -13.18 5.94
CA GLN A 87 6.65 -13.63 5.20
C GLN A 87 6.26 -14.33 3.88
N HIS A 88 5.22 -15.16 3.90
CA HIS A 88 4.71 -15.79 2.68
C HIS A 88 4.14 -14.76 1.70
N PHE A 89 3.43 -13.74 2.20
CA PHE A 89 2.97 -12.61 1.42
C PHE A 89 4.14 -11.88 0.74
N CYS A 90 5.21 -11.57 1.48
CA CYS A 90 6.43 -10.96 0.91
C CYS A 90 7.03 -11.84 -0.19
N ARG A 91 7.33 -13.11 0.08
CA ARG A 91 7.90 -14.04 -0.92
C ARG A 91 7.06 -14.16 -2.20
N THR A 92 5.74 -14.07 -2.05
CA THR A 92 4.81 -14.24 -3.17
C THR A 92 4.65 -12.95 -3.98
N THR A 93 4.74 -11.80 -3.33
CA THR A 93 4.65 -10.47 -3.99
C THR A 93 5.99 -10.03 -4.58
N GLU A 94 7.12 -10.52 -4.06
CA GLU A 94 8.47 -10.21 -4.54
C GLU A 94 8.63 -10.23 -6.07
N PRO A 95 8.26 -11.31 -6.80
CA PRO A 95 8.42 -11.36 -8.25
C PRO A 95 7.50 -10.37 -9.00
N GLN A 96 6.45 -9.88 -8.35
CA GLN A 96 5.49 -8.95 -8.93
C GLN A 96 5.86 -7.49 -8.68
N LEU A 97 6.77 -7.18 -7.74
CA LEU A 97 7.06 -5.80 -7.34
C LEU A 97 7.46 -4.91 -8.52
N SER A 98 8.31 -5.40 -9.42
CA SER A 98 8.81 -4.63 -10.58
C SER A 98 7.72 -4.25 -11.60
N SER A 99 6.54 -4.86 -11.56
CA SER A 99 5.41 -4.50 -12.43
C SER A 99 4.37 -3.62 -11.75
N MET A 100 4.51 -3.34 -10.46
CA MET A 100 3.57 -2.53 -9.69
C MET A 100 3.81 -1.04 -9.90
N ASP A 101 2.72 -0.25 -9.85
CA ASP A 101 2.84 1.20 -9.81
C ASP A 101 3.32 1.70 -8.43
N ALA A 102 3.85 2.92 -8.39
CA ALA A 102 4.40 3.49 -7.17
C ALA A 102 3.37 3.63 -6.02
N PRO A 103 2.09 3.98 -6.27
CA PRO A 103 1.05 3.95 -5.23
C PRO A 103 0.83 2.56 -4.61
N THR A 104 0.83 1.50 -5.42
CA THR A 104 0.70 0.11 -4.96
C THR A 104 1.88 -0.26 -4.08
N LEU A 105 3.11 -0.01 -4.56
CA LEU A 105 4.34 -0.27 -3.82
C LEU A 105 4.33 0.42 -2.46
N THR A 106 3.97 1.70 -2.44
CA THR A 106 3.88 2.50 -1.21
C THR A 106 2.86 1.89 -0.24
N SER A 107 1.69 1.49 -0.75
CA SER A 107 0.63 0.90 0.07
C SER A 107 1.03 -0.43 0.69
N ILE A 108 1.76 -1.27 -0.06
CA ILE A 108 2.30 -2.53 0.45
C ILE A 108 3.34 -2.26 1.54
N ALA A 109 4.33 -1.40 1.27
CA ALA A 109 5.38 -1.11 2.24
C ALA A 109 4.82 -0.51 3.54
N MET A 110 3.89 0.46 3.43
CA MET A 110 3.22 1.05 4.58
C MET A 110 2.38 0.05 5.37
N GLY A 111 1.71 -0.90 4.70
CA GLY A 111 0.91 -1.89 5.40
C GLY A 111 1.78 -2.88 6.18
N LEU A 112 2.92 -3.29 5.63
CA LEU A 112 3.89 -4.16 6.30
C LEU A 112 4.48 -3.46 7.54
N ALA A 113 4.87 -2.20 7.37
CA ALA A 113 5.36 -1.35 8.44
C ALA A 113 4.35 -1.16 9.59
N GLN A 114 3.09 -0.83 9.26
CA GLN A 114 2.02 -0.68 10.26
C GLN A 114 1.67 -1.98 10.99
N MET A 115 1.91 -3.12 10.36
CA MET A 115 1.79 -4.44 11.01
C MET A 115 3.06 -4.86 11.76
N GLY A 116 4.10 -4.03 11.78
CA GLY A 116 5.38 -4.31 12.45
C GLY A 116 6.16 -5.45 11.81
N HIS A 117 5.91 -5.76 10.53
CA HIS A 117 6.62 -6.82 9.83
C HIS A 117 7.77 -6.29 9.01
N SER A 118 8.93 -6.90 9.24
CA SER A 118 10.14 -6.66 8.48
C SER A 118 10.34 -7.78 7.45
N PRO A 119 10.24 -7.47 6.14
CA PRO A 119 10.62 -8.38 5.05
C PRO A 119 12.11 -8.73 5.12
N ASP A 120 12.49 -9.77 4.38
CA ASP A 120 13.90 -10.12 4.22
C ASP A 120 14.63 -9.18 3.25
N GLU A 121 15.96 -9.29 3.23
CA GLU A 121 16.84 -8.43 2.42
C GLU A 121 16.56 -8.57 0.91
N ALA A 122 16.23 -9.78 0.44
CA ALA A 122 15.91 -10.03 -0.97
C ALA A 122 14.68 -9.23 -1.41
N TRP A 123 13.61 -9.28 -0.63
CA TRP A 123 12.41 -8.48 -0.85
C TRP A 123 12.71 -6.99 -0.80
N GLY A 124 13.48 -6.53 0.21
CA GLY A 124 13.84 -5.13 0.38
C GLY A 124 14.61 -4.56 -0.82
N LEU A 125 15.59 -5.30 -1.36
CA LEU A 125 16.33 -4.90 -2.56
C LEU A 125 15.43 -4.80 -3.79
N LYS A 126 14.55 -5.79 -4.00
CA LYS A 126 13.59 -5.80 -5.11
C LYS A 126 12.58 -4.67 -5.03
N PHE A 127 12.12 -4.34 -3.82
CA PHE A 127 11.24 -3.21 -3.58
C PHE A 127 11.90 -1.88 -3.95
N VAL A 128 13.14 -1.65 -3.54
CA VAL A 128 13.87 -0.41 -3.88
C VAL A 128 14.07 -0.30 -5.39
N GLU A 129 14.48 -1.38 -6.05
CA GLU A 129 14.63 -1.41 -7.52
C GLU A 129 13.30 -1.07 -8.22
N ALA A 130 12.20 -1.68 -7.79
CA ALA A 130 10.87 -1.42 -8.34
C ALA A 130 10.40 0.02 -8.08
N ALA A 131 10.65 0.55 -6.88
CA ALA A 131 10.28 1.91 -6.51
C ALA A 131 11.06 2.96 -7.31
N GLU A 132 12.36 2.73 -7.53
CA GLU A 132 13.18 3.56 -8.42
C GLU A 132 12.61 3.54 -9.85
N GLN A 133 12.37 2.35 -10.41
CA GLN A 133 11.80 2.20 -11.76
C GLN A 133 10.43 2.88 -11.90
N ALA A 134 9.56 2.75 -10.90
CA ALA A 134 8.24 3.36 -10.89
C ALA A 134 8.29 4.89 -10.69
N SER A 135 9.40 5.42 -10.17
CA SER A 135 9.63 6.87 -9.99
C SER A 135 10.28 7.56 -11.20
N LEU A 136 10.88 6.80 -12.11
CA LEU A 136 11.52 7.33 -13.33
C LEU A 136 10.56 7.84 -14.43
N PRO A 137 9.32 7.33 -14.63
CA PRO A 137 8.40 7.97 -15.57
C PRO A 137 7.85 9.31 -15.04
N GLN A 138 7.67 10.29 -15.94
CA GLN A 138 7.16 11.67 -15.67
C GLN A 138 5.79 11.78 -14.95
N LYS A 139 5.16 10.68 -14.55
CA LYS A 139 3.99 10.69 -13.66
C LYS A 139 4.48 10.79 -12.23
N SER A 140 4.71 12.03 -11.83
CA SER A 140 5.24 12.42 -10.53
C SER A 140 4.46 11.75 -9.39
N LEU A 141 5.16 10.99 -8.55
CA LEU A 141 4.70 10.69 -7.20
C LEU A 141 4.35 12.01 -6.52
N THR A 142 3.19 12.08 -5.87
CA THR A 142 2.88 13.25 -5.04
C THR A 142 3.93 13.39 -3.93
N GLY A 143 4.19 14.62 -3.46
CA GLY A 143 5.16 14.83 -2.37
C GLY A 143 4.84 14.01 -1.12
N GLN A 144 3.56 13.75 -0.85
CA GLN A 144 3.12 12.88 0.23
C GLN A 144 3.54 11.41 -0.01
N GLN A 145 3.35 10.88 -1.22
CA GLN A 145 3.76 9.52 -1.55
C GLN A 145 5.29 9.34 -1.49
N GLN A 146 6.06 10.36 -1.88
CA GLN A 146 7.52 10.34 -1.73
C GLN A 146 7.95 10.24 -0.27
N VAL A 147 7.35 11.05 0.61
CA VAL A 147 7.62 10.99 2.05
C VAL A 147 7.23 9.62 2.62
N GLN A 148 6.06 9.11 2.25
CA GLN A 148 5.59 7.80 2.70
C GLN A 148 6.51 6.66 2.26
N LEU A 149 7.00 6.70 1.02
CA LEU A 149 7.97 5.73 0.51
C LEU A 149 9.28 5.78 1.30
N VAL A 150 9.80 6.98 1.57
CA VAL A 150 11.04 7.17 2.36
C VAL A 150 10.87 6.68 3.80
N CYS A 151 9.74 7.02 4.45
CA CYS A 151 9.42 6.54 5.79
C CYS A 151 9.33 5.01 5.83
N ALA A 152 8.62 4.41 4.87
CA ALA A 152 8.53 2.96 4.78
C ALA A 152 9.91 2.32 4.57
N MET A 153 10.75 2.89 3.70
CA MET A 153 12.13 2.43 3.49
C MET A 153 13.00 2.53 4.73
N SER A 154 12.80 3.54 5.59
CA SER A 154 13.57 3.69 6.83
C SER A 154 13.16 2.70 7.92
N GLU A 155 11.95 2.16 7.85
CA GLU A 155 11.40 1.20 8.81
C GLU A 155 11.70 -0.26 8.43
N LEU A 156 12.16 -0.52 7.20
CA LEU A 156 12.63 -1.83 6.75
C LEU A 156 14.09 -2.06 7.20
N PRO A 157 14.41 -3.20 7.86
CA PRO A 157 15.76 -3.43 8.35
C PRO A 157 16.76 -3.70 7.22
N GLY A 158 17.78 -2.84 7.16
CA GLY A 158 18.93 -2.94 6.26
C GLY A 158 20.03 -1.91 6.58
N GLU A 159 20.05 -1.37 7.81
CA GLU A 159 20.81 -0.15 8.18
C GLU A 159 22.31 -0.14 7.84
N ARG A 160 22.96 -1.27 7.54
CA ARG A 160 24.41 -1.32 7.32
C ARG A 160 24.86 -1.24 5.86
N GLN A 161 24.03 -1.63 4.87
CA GLN A 161 24.40 -1.52 3.45
C GLN A 161 23.80 -0.28 2.75
N HIS A 162 22.80 0.36 3.34
CA HIS A 162 21.96 1.34 2.65
C HIS A 162 22.43 2.80 2.76
N LYS A 163 23.69 3.08 3.14
CA LYS A 163 24.22 4.46 3.06
C LYS A 163 24.07 5.02 1.63
N LYS A 164 24.41 4.21 0.61
CA LYS A 164 24.26 4.62 -0.81
C LYS A 164 22.81 4.81 -1.25
N VAL A 165 21.88 3.99 -0.76
CA VAL A 165 20.45 4.07 -1.13
C VAL A 165 19.77 5.23 -0.41
N ARG A 166 20.07 5.42 0.88
CA ARG A 166 19.62 6.58 1.66
C ARG A 166 20.16 7.88 1.07
N ASP A 167 21.45 7.92 0.72
CA ASP A 167 22.07 9.08 0.09
C ASP A 167 21.47 9.34 -1.30
N ARG A 168 21.13 8.30 -2.10
CA ARG A 168 20.44 8.47 -3.39
C ARG A 168 19.00 8.94 -3.26
N ALA A 169 18.23 8.40 -2.32
CA ALA A 169 16.86 8.82 -2.05
C ALA A 169 16.80 10.26 -1.49
N CYS A 170 17.73 10.62 -0.60
CA CYS A 170 17.90 12.00 -0.12
C CYS A 170 18.35 12.95 -1.23
N CYS A 171 19.25 12.53 -2.14
CA CYS A 171 19.64 13.34 -3.29
C CYS A 171 18.47 13.56 -4.26
N ALA A 172 17.74 12.49 -4.64
CA ALA A 172 16.61 12.56 -5.56
C ALA A 172 15.48 13.47 -5.03
N THR A 173 15.22 13.43 -3.72
CA THR A 173 14.24 14.31 -3.06
C THR A 173 14.73 15.76 -2.98
N SER A 174 16.03 16.01 -2.77
CA SER A 174 16.59 17.37 -2.78
C SER A 174 16.57 18.00 -4.19
N GLU A 175 16.82 17.22 -5.24
CA GLU A 175 16.79 17.68 -6.63
C GLU A 175 15.35 17.98 -7.10
N THR A 176 14.39 17.15 -6.71
CA THR A 176 12.97 17.37 -7.04
C THR A 176 12.33 18.46 -6.19
N ALA A 177 12.66 18.56 -4.90
CA ALA A 177 12.25 19.71 -4.07
C ALA A 177 12.81 21.03 -4.62
N ARG A 178 14.04 21.02 -5.12
CA ARG A 178 14.65 22.18 -5.79
C ARG A 178 14.02 22.47 -7.16
N ALA A 179 13.56 21.45 -7.88
CA ALA A 179 12.82 21.61 -9.13
C ALA A 179 11.39 22.16 -8.91
N ALA A 180 10.72 21.73 -7.84
CA ALA A 180 9.41 22.25 -7.41
C ALA A 180 9.50 23.66 -6.79
N ALA A 181 10.66 24.04 -6.26
CA ALA A 181 10.94 25.37 -5.73
C ALA A 181 11.42 26.38 -6.80
N LYS A 182 11.42 26.04 -8.09
CA LYS A 182 11.58 27.06 -9.13
C LYS A 182 10.42 28.05 -9.02
N PRO A 183 10.68 29.36 -8.88
CA PRO A 183 9.61 30.34 -8.79
C PRO A 183 8.78 30.26 -10.06
N GLN A 184 7.49 29.97 -9.90
CA GLN A 184 6.49 30.19 -10.95
C GLN A 184 6.67 31.64 -11.43
N PRO A 185 6.71 31.89 -12.77
CA PRO A 185 6.75 33.25 -13.26
C PRO A 185 5.55 34.01 -12.67
N ASP A 186 5.88 35.17 -12.12
CA ASP A 186 5.04 36.04 -11.32
C ASP A 186 3.60 36.12 -11.88
N ALA A 187 2.64 35.70 -11.06
CA ALA A 187 1.22 35.72 -11.41
C ALA A 187 0.69 37.16 -11.62
N ASP A 188 1.48 38.19 -11.27
CA ASP A 188 1.17 39.58 -11.57
C ASP A 188 1.56 40.03 -12.99
N ALA A 189 2.39 39.26 -13.72
CA ALA A 189 2.70 39.57 -15.12
C ALA A 189 1.57 39.20 -16.10
N VAL A 190 0.66 38.30 -15.70
CA VAL A 190 -0.46 37.84 -16.56
C VAL A 190 -1.72 38.70 -16.38
N ARG A 191 -1.81 39.51 -15.30
CA ARG A 191 -2.96 40.39 -15.05
C ARG A 191 -2.88 41.75 -15.75
N HIS A 192 -1.70 42.20 -16.16
CA HIS A 192 -1.53 43.46 -16.90
C HIS A 192 -1.64 43.33 -18.43
N ALA A 193 -1.63 42.10 -18.99
CA ALA A 193 -1.71 41.89 -20.44
C ALA A 193 -3.15 41.69 -20.98
N VAL A 194 -4.18 41.77 -20.13
CA VAL A 194 -5.60 41.58 -20.51
C VAL A 194 -6.42 42.88 -20.39
N PHE A 195 -5.81 44.01 -20.01
CA PHE A 195 -6.54 45.26 -19.73
C PHE A 195 -6.10 46.50 -20.53
N CYS A 196 -5.31 46.34 -21.61
CA CYS A 196 -5.04 47.43 -22.55
C CYS A 196 -5.59 47.07 -23.93
N GLY A 197 -6.61 47.84 -24.33
CA GLY A 197 -7.48 47.59 -25.47
C GLY A 197 -6.78 47.48 -26.82
N TRP A 198 -7.34 46.60 -27.64
CA TRP A 198 -7.20 46.59 -29.09
C TRP A 198 -8.01 47.77 -29.65
N PRO A 199 -7.43 48.67 -30.46
CA PRO A 199 -8.16 49.35 -31.52
C PRO A 199 -8.44 48.39 -32.69
#